data_AF-A0A528JKF3-F1
#
_entry.id   AF-A0A528JKF3-F1
#
_cell.length_a   1.000
_cell.length_b   1.000
_cell.length_c   1.000
_cell.angle_alpha   90.00
_cell.angle_beta   90.00
_cell.angle_gamma   90.00
#
_symmetry.space_group_name_H-M   'P 1'
#
loop_
_entity.id
_entity.type
_entity.pdbx_description
1 polymer ?
#
loop_
_entity_poly.entity_id
_entity_poly.type
_entity_poly.pdbx_seq_one_letter_code
_entity_poly.pdbx_strand_id
1 'polypeptide(L)'
;MAKYGGGCLCGAVRYRTDAAPINERVCHCRLCQKALGAAFNARVLFRFDDVTIDGPVATVNSSPDLKRGFCPGCGTTLFSRRDSTGIIGITSGSLDDPSMFKPQMHIWTASKQPWVQLDDGLLQYEGAPPTGELKHRRTEAQVN
;
A
#
# COMPACT_ATOMS: atom_id res chain seq x y z
N MET A 1 0.13 -12.93 -17.74
CA MET A 1 -0.62 -11.74 -17.29
C MET A 1 0.04 -11.27 -16.01
N ALA A 2 0.15 -9.95 -15.80
CA ALA A 2 0.82 -9.42 -14.61
C ALA A 2 0.09 -9.84 -13.32
N LYS A 3 0.81 -10.33 -12.31
CA LYS A 3 0.18 -10.76 -11.05
C LYS A 3 -0.53 -9.63 -10.32
N TYR A 4 0.04 -8.41 -10.30
CA TYR A 4 -0.63 -7.23 -9.76
C TYR A 4 -0.74 -6.17 -10.85
N GLY A 5 -1.97 -5.88 -11.26
CA GLY A 5 -2.32 -4.82 -12.20
C GLY A 5 -3.36 -3.88 -11.62
N GLY A 6 -3.33 -2.62 -12.04
CA GLY A 6 -4.27 -1.63 -11.57
C GLY A 6 -4.05 -0.27 -12.23
N GLY A 7 -4.79 0.72 -11.76
CA GLY A 7 -4.74 2.06 -12.31
C GLY A 7 -5.66 3.05 -11.62
N CYS A 8 -5.70 4.26 -12.17
CA CYS A 8 -6.57 5.29 -11.67
C CYS A 8 -8.02 5.12 -12.16
N LEU A 9 -8.95 5.83 -11.52
CA LEU A 9 -10.39 5.78 -11.84
C LEU A 9 -10.68 6.08 -13.33
N CYS A 10 -9.98 7.04 -13.92
CA CYS A 10 -10.17 7.40 -15.33
C CYS A 10 -9.38 6.54 -16.32
N GLY A 11 -8.59 5.57 -15.85
CA GLY A 11 -7.78 4.68 -16.69
C GLY A 11 -6.53 5.30 -17.30
N ALA A 12 -6.32 6.62 -17.17
CA ALA A 12 -5.17 7.31 -17.77
C ALA A 12 -3.81 6.89 -17.20
N VAL A 13 -3.78 6.41 -15.97
CA VAL A 13 -2.57 5.84 -15.33
C VAL A 13 -2.80 4.37 -15.06
N ARG A 14 -1.85 3.55 -15.49
CA ARG A 14 -1.85 2.09 -15.31
C ARG A 14 -0.53 1.67 -14.68
N TYR A 15 -0.56 0.61 -13.90
CA TYR A 15 0.65 0.00 -13.37
C TYR A 15 0.55 -1.53 -13.43
N ARG A 16 1.72 -2.18 -13.41
CA ARG A 16 1.82 -3.63 -13.41
C ARG A 16 3.11 -4.13 -12.77
N THR A 17 3.04 -5.28 -12.12
CA THR A 17 4.20 -6.03 -11.63
C THR A 17 3.90 -7.53 -11.52
N ASP A 18 4.94 -8.34 -11.71
CA ASP A 18 4.94 -9.79 -11.47
C ASP A 18 5.68 -10.17 -10.18
N ALA A 19 6.31 -9.19 -9.51
CA ALA A 19 7.07 -9.43 -8.31
C ALA A 19 6.15 -9.88 -7.16
N ALA A 20 6.70 -10.70 -6.26
CA ALA A 20 6.03 -11.00 -5.01
C ALA A 20 6.11 -9.77 -4.08
N PRO A 21 5.03 -9.42 -3.34
CA PRO A 21 5.07 -8.31 -2.41
C PRO A 21 6.13 -8.51 -1.33
N ILE A 22 6.77 -7.43 -0.88
CA ILE A 22 7.60 -7.38 0.32
C ILE A 22 6.71 -7.62 1.55
N ASN A 23 5.58 -6.92 1.62
CA ASN A 23 4.51 -7.14 2.58
C ASN A 23 3.22 -6.46 2.13
N GLU A 24 2.13 -6.84 2.79
CA GLU A 24 0.81 -6.29 2.61
C GLU A 24 0.29 -5.82 3.96
N ARG A 25 -0.09 -4.55 4.07
CA ARG A 25 -0.41 -3.96 5.38
C ARG A 25 -1.39 -2.81 5.28
N VAL A 26 -2.09 -2.57 6.38
CA VAL A 26 -3.02 -1.47 6.56
C VAL A 26 -2.42 -0.44 7.50
N CYS A 27 -2.31 0.81 7.06
CA CYS A 27 -1.72 1.89 7.82
C CYS A 27 -2.78 2.90 8.26
N HIS A 28 -2.89 3.12 9.56
CA HIS A 28 -3.91 3.97 10.18
C HIS A 28 -3.42 5.38 10.52
N CYS A 29 -2.18 5.76 10.20
CA CYS A 29 -1.66 7.09 10.54
C CYS A 29 -2.42 8.23 9.85
N ARG A 30 -2.46 9.41 10.49
CA ARG A 30 -3.18 10.59 9.97
C ARG A 30 -2.72 11.06 8.59
N LEU A 31 -1.43 10.90 8.26
CA LEU A 31 -0.93 11.23 6.91
C LEU A 31 -1.50 10.30 5.83
N CYS A 32 -1.67 9.01 6.14
CA CYS A 32 -2.29 8.07 5.22
C CYS A 32 -3.78 8.35 5.05
N GLN A 33 -4.47 8.69 6.15
CA GLN A 33 -5.88 9.07 6.10
C GLN A 33 -6.12 10.29 5.21
N LYS A 34 -5.35 11.37 5.43
CA LYS A 34 -5.44 12.59 4.63
C LYS A 34 -5.11 12.36 3.15
N ALA A 35 -4.08 11.57 2.86
CA ALA A 35 -3.65 11.33 1.49
C ALA A 35 -4.69 10.58 0.66
N LEU A 36 -5.46 9.68 1.27
CA LEU A 36 -6.46 8.88 0.57
C LEU A 36 -7.89 9.41 0.74
N GLY A 37 -8.12 10.34 1.67
CA GLY A 37 -9.48 10.70 2.09
C GLY A 37 -10.24 9.52 2.73
N ALA A 38 -9.52 8.58 3.35
CA ALA A 38 -10.06 7.31 3.85
C ALA A 38 -9.66 7.04 5.31
N ALA A 39 -10.30 6.06 5.94
CA ALA A 39 -10.03 5.68 7.34
C ALA A 39 -8.61 5.13 7.56
N PHE A 40 -8.02 4.56 6.52
CA PHE A 40 -6.69 3.95 6.51
C PHE A 40 -6.16 3.84 5.08
N ASN A 41 -4.89 3.47 4.95
CA ASN A 41 -4.28 3.10 3.68
C ASN A 41 -3.88 1.63 3.69
N ALA A 42 -4.66 0.81 2.99
CA ALA A 42 -4.38 -0.59 2.70
C ALA A 42 -3.50 -0.67 1.45
N ARG A 43 -2.30 -1.26 1.57
CA ARG A 43 -1.28 -1.20 0.52
C ARG A 43 -0.43 -2.46 0.37
N VAL A 44 0.00 -2.68 -0.86
CA VAL A 44 0.90 -3.77 -1.27
C VAL A 44 2.28 -3.17 -1.56
N LEU A 45 3.33 -3.66 -0.89
CA LEU A 45 4.67 -3.10 -1.03
C LEU A 45 5.54 -3.91 -1.98
N PHE A 46 6.28 -3.23 -2.84
CA PHE A 46 7.26 -3.79 -3.78
C PHE A 46 8.56 -2.98 -3.78
N ARG A 47 9.59 -3.47 -4.47
CA ARG A 47 10.70 -2.61 -4.90
C ARG A 47 10.19 -1.70 -6.00
N PHE A 48 10.64 -0.45 -6.00
CA PHE A 48 10.22 0.52 -7.02
C PHE A 48 10.56 0.01 -8.44
N ASP A 49 11.74 -0.56 -8.61
CA ASP A 49 12.23 -1.02 -9.92
C ASP A 49 11.46 -2.24 -10.47
N ASP A 50 10.69 -2.92 -9.62
CA ASP A 50 9.85 -4.07 -10.02
C ASP A 50 8.47 -3.65 -10.53
N VAL A 51 8.10 -2.36 -10.43
CA VAL A 51 6.77 -1.86 -10.81
C VAL A 51 6.88 -0.94 -12.02
N THR A 52 6.24 -1.35 -13.12
CA THR A 52 6.06 -0.48 -14.28
C THR A 52 4.82 0.39 -14.08
N ILE A 53 4.95 1.70 -14.34
CA ILE A 53 3.85 2.67 -14.27
C ILE A 53 3.82 3.45 -15.58
N ASP A 54 2.68 3.44 -16.24
CA ASP A 54 2.42 4.09 -17.52
C ASP A 54 1.35 5.18 -17.35
N GLY A 55 1.55 6.32 -18.01
CA GLY A 55 0.62 7.46 -17.99
C GLY A 55 1.04 8.60 -17.05
N PRO A 56 0.25 9.71 -17.01
CA PRO A 56 0.63 10.92 -16.31
C PRO A 56 0.45 10.79 -14.80
N VAL A 57 1.55 10.83 -14.05
CA VAL A 57 1.55 10.83 -12.57
C VAL A 57 2.00 12.17 -12.05
N ALA A 58 1.21 12.76 -11.14
CA ALA A 58 1.64 13.88 -10.31
C ALA A 58 2.06 13.37 -8.93
N THR A 59 2.96 14.08 -8.26
CA THR A 59 3.44 13.71 -6.93
C THR A 59 3.33 14.84 -5.93
N VAL A 60 2.99 14.50 -4.69
CA VAL A 60 3.09 15.39 -3.54
C VAL A 60 3.91 14.73 -2.44
N ASN A 61 4.75 15.52 -1.76
CA ASN A 61 5.57 15.02 -0.65
C ASN A 61 4.79 15.16 0.65
N SER A 62 4.71 14.07 1.42
CA SER A 62 4.15 14.08 2.79
C SER A 62 5.22 14.05 3.88
N SER A 63 6.47 13.92 3.47
CA SER A 63 7.71 14.14 4.23
C SER A 63 8.84 14.33 3.21
N PRO A 64 10.06 14.75 3.60
CA PRO A 64 11.18 14.93 2.66
C PRO A 64 11.45 13.69 1.77
N ASP A 65 11.30 12.49 2.34
CA ASP A 65 11.58 11.21 1.67
C ASP A 65 10.34 10.45 1.17
N LEU A 66 9.11 10.91 1.47
CA LEU A 66 7.89 10.15 1.12
C LEU A 66 7.05 10.88 0.07
N LYS A 67 7.20 10.43 -1.17
CA LYS A 67 6.43 10.87 -2.34
C LYS A 67 5.11 10.11 -2.41
N ARG A 68 4.02 10.79 -2.74
CA ARG A 68 2.71 10.18 -3.01
C ARG A 68 2.32 10.45 -4.44
N GLY A 69 2.13 9.40 -5.22
CA GLY A 69 1.75 9.47 -6.63
C GLY A 69 0.25 9.37 -6.79
N PHE A 70 -0.33 10.26 -7.60
CA PHE A 70 -1.75 10.28 -7.92
C PHE A 70 -1.96 10.67 -9.40
N CYS A 71 -3.13 10.31 -9.93
CA CYS A 71 -3.52 10.73 -11.26
C CYS A 71 -3.98 12.20 -11.24
N PRO A 72 -3.37 13.11 -12.02
CA PRO A 72 -3.80 14.51 -12.05
C PRO A 72 -5.18 14.69 -12.71
N GLY A 73 -5.63 13.73 -13.53
CA GLY A 73 -6.91 13.81 -14.23
C GLY A 73 -8.13 13.45 -13.38
N CYS A 74 -7.98 12.54 -12.41
CA CYS A 74 -9.12 12.10 -11.56
C CYS A 74 -8.83 12.09 -10.05
N GLY A 75 -7.61 12.44 -9.63
CA GLY A 75 -7.24 12.51 -8.22
C GLY A 75 -6.99 11.16 -7.52
N THR A 76 -7.18 10.02 -8.19
CA THR A 76 -6.91 8.70 -7.57
C THR A 76 -5.46 8.62 -7.08
N THR A 77 -5.29 8.38 -5.79
CA THR A 77 -3.98 8.09 -5.19
C THR A 77 -3.59 6.64 -5.49
N LEU A 78 -2.44 6.46 -6.14
CA LEU A 78 -1.98 5.17 -6.66
C LEU A 78 -0.90 4.55 -5.78
N PHE A 79 0.01 5.37 -5.25
CA PHE A 79 1.13 4.84 -4.47
C PHE A 79 1.74 5.85 -3.50
N SER A 80 2.53 5.33 -2.57
CA SER A 80 3.55 6.08 -1.85
C SER A 80 4.92 5.45 -2.07
N ARG A 81 5.95 6.24 -2.35
CA ARG A 81 7.32 5.79 -2.64
C ARG A 81 8.33 6.49 -1.74
N ARG A 82 9.33 5.73 -1.28
CA ARG A 82 10.53 6.24 -0.60
C ARG A 82 11.75 5.97 -1.45
N ASP A 83 12.45 7.03 -1.84
CA ASP A 83 13.64 6.91 -2.69
C ASP A 83 14.81 6.33 -1.90
N SER A 84 14.96 6.71 -0.61
CA SER A 84 16.02 6.20 0.26
C SER A 84 16.03 4.68 0.46
N THR A 85 14.86 4.03 0.33
CA THR A 85 14.73 2.57 0.53
C THR A 85 14.40 1.81 -0.75
N GLY A 86 14.09 2.52 -1.84
CA GLY A 86 13.62 1.93 -3.10
C GLY A 86 12.31 1.16 -2.95
N ILE A 87 11.45 1.54 -2.01
CA ILE A 87 10.17 0.87 -1.74
C ILE A 87 9.02 1.71 -2.30
N ILE A 88 8.11 1.05 -3.01
CA ILE A 88 6.82 1.60 -3.44
C ILE A 88 5.69 0.80 -2.79
N GLY A 89 4.69 1.49 -2.26
CA GLY A 89 3.46 0.90 -1.72
C GLY A 89 2.28 1.31 -2.59
N ILE A 90 1.73 0.36 -3.34
CA ILE A 90 0.54 0.52 -4.18
C ILE A 90 -0.72 0.51 -3.30
N THR A 91 -1.65 1.42 -3.55
CA THR A 91 -2.95 1.43 -2.85
C THR A 91 -3.82 0.28 -3.35
N SER A 92 -4.24 -0.60 -2.45
CA SER A 92 -5.02 -1.81 -2.78
C SER A 92 -6.32 -1.50 -3.53
N GLY A 93 -6.99 -0.39 -3.20
CA GLY A 93 -8.22 0.03 -3.88
C GLY A 93 -8.02 0.50 -5.33
N SER A 94 -6.79 0.61 -5.82
CA SER A 94 -6.50 0.92 -7.22
C SER A 94 -6.14 -0.31 -8.06
N LEU A 95 -6.13 -1.51 -7.45
CA LEU A 95 -5.93 -2.77 -8.15
C LEU A 95 -7.15 -3.09 -9.03
N ASP A 96 -6.93 -3.72 -10.19
CA ASP A 96 -8.04 -4.24 -10.99
C ASP A 96 -8.77 -5.38 -10.26
N ASP A 97 -8.01 -6.25 -9.58
CA ASP A 97 -8.53 -7.27 -8.67
C ASP A 97 -8.10 -6.98 -7.22
N PRO A 98 -8.92 -6.26 -6.43
CA PRO A 98 -8.61 -5.97 -5.04
C PRO A 98 -8.66 -7.20 -4.13
N SER A 99 -9.22 -8.33 -4.57
CA SER A 99 -9.29 -9.55 -3.76
C SER A 99 -7.91 -10.18 -3.51
N MET A 100 -6.93 -9.83 -4.33
CA MET A 100 -5.53 -10.24 -4.17
C MET A 100 -4.83 -9.60 -2.97
N PHE A 101 -5.38 -8.52 -2.42
CA PHE A 101 -4.83 -7.91 -1.21
C PHE A 101 -5.10 -8.80 0.01
N LYS A 102 -4.04 -9.33 0.61
CA LYS A 102 -4.06 -10.19 1.80
C LYS A 102 -3.21 -9.53 2.91
N PRO A 103 -3.78 -8.60 3.71
CA PRO A 103 -3.02 -7.90 4.73
C PRO A 103 -2.48 -8.86 5.79
N GLN A 104 -1.28 -8.55 6.27
CA GLN A 104 -0.60 -9.32 7.32
C GLN A 104 -0.65 -8.60 8.67
N MET A 105 -0.93 -7.30 8.66
CA MET A 105 -0.87 -6.44 9.86
C MET A 105 -1.58 -5.10 9.67
N HIS A 106 -1.98 -4.52 10.80
CA HIS A 106 -2.33 -3.12 10.98
C HIS A 106 -1.21 -2.38 11.70
N ILE A 107 -0.81 -1.23 11.17
CA ILE A 107 0.21 -0.38 11.78
C ILE A 107 -0.34 1.02 12.04
N TRP A 108 0.27 1.73 12.98
CA TRP A 108 -0.17 3.03 13.46
C TRP A 108 -1.60 3.03 14.04
N THR A 109 -1.99 1.95 14.71
CA THR A 109 -3.36 1.77 15.24
C THR A 109 -3.72 2.77 16.34
N ALA A 110 -2.74 3.42 16.99
CA ALA A 110 -2.99 4.54 17.89
C ALA A 110 -3.70 5.73 17.20
N SER A 111 -3.65 5.81 15.86
CA SER A 111 -4.35 6.83 15.06
C SER A 111 -5.61 6.31 14.36
N LYS A 112 -6.00 5.04 14.58
CA LYS A 112 -7.18 4.41 13.97
C LYS A 112 -8.43 5.23 14.27
N GLN A 113 -9.32 5.31 13.29
CA GLN A 113 -10.61 5.97 13.48
C GLN A 113 -11.44 5.23 14.55
N PRO A 114 -12.12 5.94 15.46
CA PRO A 114 -12.83 5.29 16.58
C PRO A 114 -13.84 4.22 16.16
N TRP A 115 -14.45 4.36 14.98
CA TRP A 115 -15.47 3.44 14.47
C TRP A 115 -14.91 2.20 13.76
N VAL A 116 -13.61 2.16 13.43
CA VAL A 116 -13.00 1.00 12.76
C VAL A 116 -12.76 -0.09 13.80
N GLN A 117 -13.35 -1.28 13.67
CA GLN A 117 -13.02 -2.43 14.50
C GLN A 117 -11.96 -3.30 13.81
N LEU A 118 -11.03 -3.88 14.57
CA LEU A 118 -9.94 -4.72 14.05
C LEU A 118 -10.01 -6.12 14.69
N ASP A 119 -11.01 -6.90 14.26
CA ASP A 119 -11.32 -8.22 14.82
C ASP A 119 -10.93 -9.36 13.86
N ASP A 120 -10.00 -9.09 12.94
CA ASP A 120 -9.55 -10.02 11.90
C ASP A 120 -8.41 -10.96 12.33
N GLY A 121 -7.96 -10.85 13.59
CA GLY A 121 -6.87 -11.65 14.15
C GLY A 121 -5.48 -11.30 13.61
N LEU A 122 -5.34 -10.23 12.80
CA LEU A 122 -4.05 -9.80 12.29
C LEU A 122 -3.23 -9.06 13.35
N LEU A 123 -1.91 -9.00 13.13
CA LEU A 123 -1.00 -8.28 14.01
C LEU A 123 -1.35 -6.79 14.02
N GLN A 124 -1.37 -6.17 15.21
CA GLN A 124 -1.71 -4.77 15.38
C GLN A 124 -0.59 -4.04 16.13
N TYR A 125 -0.10 -2.96 15.55
CA TYR A 125 0.97 -2.14 16.12
C TYR A 125 0.53 -0.68 16.24
N GLU A 126 0.69 -0.10 17.43
CA GLU A 126 0.33 1.31 17.67
C GLU A 126 1.18 2.30 16.86
N GLY A 127 2.37 1.89 16.42
CA GLY A 127 3.31 2.68 15.62
C GLY A 127 3.82 1.95 14.38
N ALA A 128 5.09 2.18 14.03
CA ALA A 128 5.77 1.41 12.99
C ALA A 128 5.92 -0.07 13.41
N PRO A 129 5.94 -1.02 12.45
CA PRO A 129 6.19 -2.41 12.79
C PRO A 129 7.63 -2.59 13.30
N PRO A 130 7.89 -3.55 14.20
CA PRO A 130 9.24 -3.86 14.68
C PRO A 130 10.20 -4.18 13.53
N THR A 131 11.43 -3.69 13.62
CA THR A 131 12.49 -4.04 12.67
C THR A 131 12.86 -5.51 12.82
N GLY A 132 12.61 -6.34 11.80
CA GLY A 132 13.07 -7.75 11.74
C GLY A 132 12.00 -8.81 11.48
N GLU A 133 10.73 -8.56 11.82
CA GLU A 133 9.66 -9.58 11.72
C GLU A 133 9.17 -9.84 10.28
N LEU A 134 9.48 -8.95 9.34
CA LEU A 134 9.07 -9.09 7.94
C LEU A 134 9.71 -10.28 7.20
N LYS A 135 10.72 -10.94 7.79
CA LYS A 135 11.46 -12.02 7.13
C LYS A 135 10.88 -13.43 7.34
N HIS A 136 9.95 -13.65 8.29
CA HIS A 136 9.79 -14.99 8.87
C HIS A 136 8.43 -15.71 8.72
N ARG A 137 7.43 -15.20 7.98
CA ARG A 137 6.08 -15.83 8.00
C ARG A 137 5.43 -16.14 6.65
N ARG A 138 6.22 -16.43 5.59
CA ARG A 138 5.67 -17.02 4.35
C ARG A 138 5.59 -18.55 4.34
N THR A 139 6.08 -19.24 5.36
CA THR A 139 6.27 -20.70 5.32
C THR A 139 5.22 -21.55 6.02
N GLU A 140 4.20 -20.99 6.68
CA GLU A 140 3.27 -21.81 7.50
C GLU A 140 1.78 -21.74 7.10
N ALA A 141 1.41 -20.99 6.06
CA ALA A 141 0.01 -20.88 5.62
C ALA A 141 -0.32 -21.68 4.34
N GLN A 142 0.57 -22.57 3.89
CA GLN A 142 0.32 -23.52 2.79
C GLN A 142 0.52 -24.95 3.27
N VAL A 143 -0.23 -25.36 4.30
CA VAL A 143 -0.51 -26.78 4.56
C VAL A 143 -1.97 -26.87 4.99
N ASN A 144 -2.84 -27.00 3.98
CA ASN A 144 -3.98 -27.90 3.90
C ASN A 144 -4.78 -27.60 2.63
#